data_AF-A0A1C0BS57-F1
#
_entry.id   AF-A0A1C0BS57-F1
#
_cell.length_a   1.000
_cell.length_b   1.000
_cell.length_c   1.000
_cell.angle_alpha   90.00
_cell.angle_beta   90.00
_cell.angle_gamma   90.00
#
_symmetry.space_group_name_H-M   'P 1'
#
loop_
_entity.id
_entity.type
_entity.pdbx_description
1 polymer ?
#
loop_
_entity_poly.entity_id
_entity_poly.type
_entity_poly.pdbx_seq_one_letter_code
_entity_poly.pdbx_strand_id
1 'polypeptide(L)' 'MDQYLVEDGHILMKCRSCDYEEKMPAWCFDEVAEILRFDNNDDTPHIHCPRCDKPTLYPKDKK' A
#
# COMPACT_ATOMS: atom_id res chain seq x y z
N MET A 1 -9.62 -12.06 1.44
CA MET A 1 -9.94 -11.29 0.22
C MET A 1 -9.95 -9.84 0.66
N ASP A 2 -8.76 -9.26 0.73
CA ASP A 2 -8.53 -7.93 1.29
C ASP A 2 -9.02 -6.87 0.29
N GLN A 3 -10.10 -6.19 0.63
CA GLN A 3 -10.76 -5.20 -0.22
C GLN A 3 -10.22 -3.81 0.09
N TYR A 4 -9.17 -3.41 -0.61
CA TYR A 4 -8.63 -2.05 -0.52
C TYR A 4 -9.57 -1.01 -1.15
N LEU A 5 -9.47 0.24 -0.69
CA LEU A 5 -10.13 1.40 -1.30
C LEU A 5 -9.54 1.67 -2.70
N VAL A 6 -9.97 0.94 -3.73
CA VAL A 6 -9.70 1.29 -5.13
C VAL A 6 -10.76 2.29 -5.59
N GLU A 7 -10.38 3.57 -5.70
CA GLU A 7 -11.19 4.61 -6.33
C GLU A 7 -10.47 5.05 -7.61
N ASP A 8 -11.15 4.94 -8.76
CA ASP A 8 -10.63 5.42 -10.06
C ASP A 8 -9.27 4.80 -10.46
N GLY A 9 -9.06 3.52 -10.14
CA GLY A 9 -7.79 2.81 -10.41
C GLY A 9 -6.63 3.21 -9.50
N HIS A 10 -6.90 3.92 -8.40
CA HIS A 10 -5.92 4.29 -7.39
C HIS A 10 -6.30 3.72 -6.02
N ILE A 11 -5.31 3.27 -5.26
CA ILE A 11 -5.38 2.84 -3.87
C ILE A 11 -4.97 4.01 -2.98
N LEU A 12 -5.80 4.31 -1.98
CA LEU A 12 -5.44 5.24 -0.93
C LEU A 12 -4.44 4.58 0.03
N MET A 13 -3.27 5.17 0.16
CA MET A 13 -2.23 4.74 1.08
C MET A 13 -2.17 5.72 2.25
N LYS A 14 -1.99 5.21 3.46
CA LYS A 14 -1.86 5.99 4.69
C LYS A 14 -0.66 5.55 5.52
N CYS A 15 0.12 6.53 5.97
CA CYS A 15 1.26 6.31 6.83
C CYS A 15 0.80 6.19 8.27
N ARG A 16 1.16 5.09 8.94
CA ARG A 16 0.82 4.86 10.36
C ARG A 16 1.64 5.72 11.33
N SER A 17 2.76 6.28 10.88
CA SER A 17 3.68 7.06 11.74
C SER A 17 3.39 8.56 11.77
N CYS A 18 3.03 9.16 10.63
CA CYS A 18 2.83 10.61 10.51
C CYS A 18 1.48 11.01 9.91
N ASP A 19 0.56 10.05 9.75
CA ASP A 19 -0.77 10.25 9.14
C ASP A 19 -0.76 10.82 7.71
N TYR A 20 0.38 10.80 7.02
CA TYR A 20 0.47 11.18 5.61
C TYR A 20 -0.38 10.24 4.74
N GLU A 21 -1.19 10.81 3.85
CA GLU A 21 -2.03 10.08 2.90
C GLU A 21 -1.63 10.41 1.47
N GLU A 22 -1.55 9.38 0.63
CA GLU A 22 -1.30 9.53 -0.81
C GLU A 22 -2.19 8.59 -1.62
N LYS A 23 -2.42 8.94 -2.88
CA LYS A 23 -3.11 8.10 -3.85
C LYS A 23 -2.07 7.44 -4.73
N MET A 24 -1.95 6.13 -4.63
CA MET A 24 -1.07 5.34 -5.46
C MET A 24 -1.87 4.61 -6.54
N PRO A 25 -1.40 4.51 -7.79
CA PRO A 25 -2.08 3.69 -8.79
C PRO A 25 -2.16 2.22 -8.34
N ALA A 26 -3.33 1.59 -8.51
CA ALA A 26 -3.56 0.21 -8.08
C ALA A 26 -2.60 -0.76 -8.76
N TRP A 27 -2.29 -0.54 -10.05
CA TRP A 27 -1.34 -1.38 -10.80
C TRP A 27 0.06 -1.41 -10.16
N CYS A 28 0.55 -0.29 -9.62
CA CYS A 28 1.85 -0.25 -8.95
C CYS A 28 1.84 -1.12 -7.69
N PHE A 29 0.75 -1.07 -6.93
CA PHE A 29 0.61 -1.86 -5.72
C PHE A 29 0.46 -3.35 -6.03
N ASP A 30 -0.31 -3.69 -7.06
CA ASP A 30 -0.51 -5.07 -7.51
C ASP A 30 0.81 -5.70 -7.96
N GLU A 31 1.63 -4.99 -8.75
CA GLU A 31 2.95 -5.50 -9.14
C GLU A 31 3.86 -5.79 -7.92
N VAL A 32 3.88 -4.89 -6.94
CA VAL A 32 4.69 -5.10 -5.72
C VAL A 32 4.14 -6.27 -4.90
N ALA A 33 2.81 -6.38 -4.79
CA ALA A 33 2.17 -7.51 -4.12
C ALA A 33 2.44 -8.85 -4.82
N GLU A 34 2.47 -8.88 -6.16
CA GLU A 34 2.82 -10.08 -6.92
C GLU A 34 4.27 -10.50 -6.71
N ILE A 35 5.22 -9.56 -6.65
CA ILE A 35 6.63 -9.84 -6.33
C ILE A 35 6.75 -10.43 -4.92
N LEU A 36 6.08 -9.86 -3.92
CA LEU A 36 6.07 -10.38 -2.56
C LEU A 36 5.52 -11.82 -2.50
N ARG A 37 4.40 -12.08 -3.21
CA ARG A 37 3.84 -13.44 -3.32
C ARG A 37 4.80 -14.41 -4.00
N PHE A 38 5.53 -13.96 -5.01
CA PHE A 38 6.53 -14.79 -5.69
C PHE A 38 7.64 -15.25 -4.72
N ASP A 39 8.04 -14.38 -3.79
CA ASP A 39 9.01 -14.68 -2.74
C ASP A 39 8.43 -15.50 -1.57
N ASN A 40 7.20 -16.03 -1.69
CA ASN A 40 6.41 -16.65 -0.62
C ASN A 40 6.27 -15.74 0.61
N ASN A 41 6.21 -14.42 0.39
CA ASN A 41 5.97 -13.45 1.43
C ASN A 41 4.50 -13.03 1.41
N ASP A 42 3.73 -13.48 2.39
CA ASP A 42 2.32 -13.13 2.61
C ASP A 42 2.13 -11.75 3.29
N ASP A 43 3.21 -10.99 3.49
CA ASP A 43 3.12 -9.67 4.09
C ASP A 43 2.50 -8.64 3.13
N THR A 44 1.81 -7.66 3.70
CA THR A 44 1.23 -6.55 2.92
C THR A 44 2.36 -5.66 2.41
N PRO A 45 2.36 -5.22 1.14
CA PRO A 45 3.37 -4.28 0.65
C PRO A 45 3.49 -3.05 1.54
N HIS A 46 4.65 -2.86 2.16
CA HIS A 46 4.97 -1.68 2.94
C HIS A 46 5.89 -0.76 2.13
N ILE A 47 5.39 0.45 1.88
CA ILE A 47 6.10 1.43 1.06
C ILE A 47 6.78 2.45 1.97
N HIS A 48 7.93 2.95 1.54
CA HIS A 48 8.61 4.03 2.26
C HIS A 48 7.77 5.31 2.20
N CYS A 49 7.38 5.79 3.37
CA CYS A 49 6.67 7.06 3.47
C CYS A 49 7.64 8.21 3.14
N PRO A 50 7.31 9.11 2.20
CA PRO A 50 8.19 10.21 1.80
C PRO A 50 8.42 11.26 2.92
N ARG A 51 7.64 11.19 4.01
CA ARG A 51 7.75 12.08 5.17
C ARG A 51 8.54 11.48 6.33
N CYS A 52 8.42 10.17 6.54
CA CYS A 52 9.07 9.48 7.65
C CYS A 52 10.35 8.75 7.24
N ASP A 53 10.55 8.54 5.95
CA ASP A 53 11.60 7.69 5.37
C ASP A 53 11.63 6.28 6.00
N LYS A 54 10.43 5.76 6.31
CA LYS A 54 10.22 4.46 6.95
C LYS A 54 9.17 3.66 6.17
N PRO A 55 9.26 2.32 6.15
CA PRO A 55 8.29 1.44 5.49
C PRO A 55 7.00 1.35 6.31
N THR A 56 6.30 2.48 6.46
CA THR A 56 5.12 2.63 7.33
C THR A 56 3.89 3.09 6.56
N LEU A 57 3.98 3.16 5.23
CA LEU A 57 2.88 3.51 4.34
C LEU A 57 2.15 2.24 3.92
N TYR A 58 0.87 2.16 4.29
CA TYR A 58 0.02 0.98 4.07
C TYR A 58 -1.23 1.35 3.27
N PRO A 59 -1.79 0.42 2.49
CA PRO A 59 -3.10 0.64 1.88
C PRO A 59 -4.15 0.83 2.97
N LYS A 60 -5.06 1.77 2.73
CA LYS A 60 -6.19 2.07 3.61
C LYS A 60 -7.32 1.10 3.27
N ASP A 61 -7.62 0.18 4.17
CA ASP A 61 -8.71 -0.78 4.01
C ASP A 61 -10.08 -0.08 3.91
N LYS A 62 -10.98 -0.59 3.05
CA LYS A 62 -12.42 -0.28 3.17
C LYS A 62 -12.93 -1.00 4.41
N LYS A 63 -13.09 -0.27 5.51
CA LYS A 63 -13.85 -0.75 6.67
C LYS A 63 -15.35 -0.69 6.40
#